data_AF-B0KGB9-F1
#
_entry.id   AF-B0KGB9-F1
#
_cell.length_a   1.000
_cell.length_b   1.000
_cell.length_c   1.000
_cell.angle_alpha   90.00
_cell.angle_beta   90.00
_cell.angle_gamma   90.00
#
_symmetry.space_group_name_H-M   'P 1'
#
loop_
_entity.id
_entity.type
_entity.pdbx_description
1 polymer ?
#
loop_
_entity_poly.entity_id
_entity_poly.type
_entity_poly.pdbx_seq_one_letter_code
_entity_poly.pdbx_strand_id
1 'polypeptide(L)'
;MTNRPEFVLDEAAASTHNPPGWVARYLKIPHQGKAPKHYGPQAYRFSAPMTLSVILPRRGWTLLKKTKNYAYFMPPPGVMPPFQITIMVPSEDECLNLAKRAYDRGFSWQAQLGEWLALYLHERPQESREMWRNPTTGQMESRLHVSSPQSSLHIGEWGVWEAVVTGVDGAFRIGYQHHTNIAIPPPTSPLQPPRPPESLSLLEGAVRTVELTRYERNPTARRLCIAHYGPTCQACGLNYEIKYGPIAVDLIHVHHLTPLAAIGESYQVDPIRDLVPLCATCHHVVHAKTPPYTPEELRVCILAAKYDPEKNDA
;
A
#
# COMPACT_ATOMS: atom_id res chain seq x y z
N MET A 1 6.30 -0.58 -33.46
CA MET A 1 5.40 -1.19 -32.46
C MET A 1 5.20 -2.64 -32.86
N THR A 2 6.03 -3.55 -32.35
CA THR A 2 5.87 -4.99 -32.61
C THR A 2 4.63 -5.47 -31.88
N ASN A 3 3.65 -6.01 -32.62
CA ASN A 3 2.50 -6.73 -32.09
C ASN A 3 3.02 -7.79 -31.12
N ARG A 4 2.89 -7.54 -29.81
CA ARG A 4 3.10 -8.60 -28.83
C ARG A 4 1.95 -9.57 -29.03
N PRO A 5 2.20 -10.89 -29.15
CA PRO A 5 1.12 -11.86 -29.18
C PRO A 5 0.22 -11.61 -27.97
N GLU A 6 -1.10 -11.52 -28.20
CA GLU A 6 -2.06 -11.47 -27.09
C GLU A 6 -1.75 -12.61 -26.15
N PHE A 7 -1.69 -12.28 -24.86
CA PHE A 7 -1.45 -13.28 -23.84
C PHE A 7 -2.65 -14.24 -23.79
N VAL A 8 -2.47 -15.44 -24.33
CA VAL A 8 -3.42 -16.53 -24.17
C VAL A 8 -2.92 -17.40 -23.03
N LEU A 9 -3.62 -17.32 -21.90
CA LEU A 9 -3.42 -18.23 -20.78
C LEU A 9 -4.06 -19.57 -21.14
N ASP A 10 -3.23 -20.58 -21.40
CA ASP A 10 -3.61 -21.94 -21.81
C ASP A 10 -3.91 -22.86 -20.62
N GLU A 11 -4.18 -22.29 -19.45
CA GLU A 11 -4.58 -23.04 -18.26
C GLU A 11 -6.00 -23.58 -18.42
N ALA A 12 -6.22 -24.85 -18.06
CA ALA A 12 -7.57 -25.40 -17.92
C ALA A 12 -8.42 -24.51 -17.00
N ALA A 13 -7.80 -23.93 -15.97
CA ALA A 13 -8.42 -23.00 -15.03
C ALA A 13 -8.84 -21.64 -15.64
N ALA A 14 -8.27 -21.22 -16.78
CA ALA A 14 -8.68 -19.98 -17.45
C ALA A 14 -10.06 -20.08 -18.11
N SER A 15 -10.51 -21.31 -18.41
CA SER A 15 -11.75 -21.59 -19.15
C SER A 15 -12.94 -21.97 -18.25
N THR A 16 -12.76 -21.98 -16.92
CA THR A 16 -13.80 -22.37 -15.96
C THR A 16 -13.69 -21.56 -14.68
N HIS A 17 -14.81 -21.32 -14.01
CA HIS A 17 -14.81 -20.68 -12.68
C HIS A 17 -14.51 -21.65 -11.53
N ASN A 18 -14.63 -22.96 -11.78
CA ASN A 18 -14.34 -24.01 -10.81
C ASN A 18 -13.37 -25.01 -11.46
N PRO A 19 -12.07 -24.72 -11.47
CA PRO A 19 -11.10 -25.61 -12.09
C PRO A 19 -11.06 -26.97 -11.38
N PRO A 20 -11.10 -28.09 -12.11
CA PRO A 20 -10.96 -29.42 -11.51
C PRO A 20 -9.55 -29.57 -10.91
N GLY A 21 -9.46 -30.16 -9.71
CA GLY A 21 -8.18 -30.32 -8.98
C GLY A 21 -7.91 -29.21 -7.96
N TRP A 22 -8.59 -28.07 -8.05
CA TRP A 22 -8.50 -27.02 -7.05
C TRP A 22 -9.14 -27.43 -5.73
N VAL A 23 -8.60 -26.91 -4.63
CA VAL A 23 -9.03 -27.31 -3.29
C VAL A 23 -10.07 -26.33 -2.77
N ALA A 24 -11.15 -26.87 -2.23
CA ALA A 24 -12.15 -26.06 -1.54
C ALA A 24 -11.57 -25.48 -0.23
N ARG A 25 -11.82 -24.20 0.00
CA ARG A 25 -11.48 -23.49 1.24
C ARG A 25 -12.66 -22.68 1.74
N TYR A 26 -12.75 -22.53 3.07
CA TYR A 26 -13.73 -21.67 3.70
C TYR A 26 -13.13 -20.29 3.92
N LEU A 27 -13.75 -19.30 3.31
CA LEU A 27 -13.42 -17.90 3.47
C LEU A 27 -14.44 -17.25 4.40
N LYS A 28 -13.97 -16.78 5.54
CA LYS A 28 -14.76 -15.94 6.45
C LYS A 28 -14.90 -14.55 5.85
N ILE A 29 -16.11 -14.02 5.82
CA ILE A 29 -16.38 -12.69 5.26
C ILE A 29 -16.74 -11.74 6.40
N PRO A 30 -15.80 -10.89 6.86
CA PRO A 30 -16.08 -9.96 7.94
C PRO A 30 -17.07 -8.90 7.44
N HIS A 31 -18.10 -8.64 8.25
CA HIS A 31 -19.03 -7.54 8.01
C HIS A 31 -18.78 -6.41 9.02
N GLN A 32 -19.03 -5.17 8.61
CA GLN A 32 -18.85 -3.95 9.40
C GLN A 32 -20.16 -3.48 10.03
N GLY A 33 -20.95 -4.43 10.53
CA GLY A 33 -22.29 -4.19 11.09
C GLY A 33 -23.44 -4.29 10.07
N LYS A 34 -24.62 -3.81 10.49
CA LYS A 34 -25.84 -3.77 9.67
C LYS A 34 -25.80 -2.67 8.62
N ALA A 35 -26.51 -2.85 7.53
CA ALA A 35 -26.74 -1.79 6.55
C ALA A 35 -27.72 -0.72 7.10
N PRO A 36 -27.78 0.47 6.48
CA PRO A 36 -28.82 1.46 6.78
C PRO A 36 -30.23 0.88 6.74
N LYS A 37 -31.11 1.36 7.62
CA LYS A 37 -32.46 0.79 7.85
C LYS A 37 -33.31 0.67 6.58
N HIS A 38 -33.16 1.58 5.62
CA HIS A 38 -33.91 1.57 4.37
C HIS A 38 -33.56 0.42 3.42
N TYR A 39 -32.46 -0.32 3.67
CA TYR A 39 -32.13 -1.56 2.96
C TYR A 39 -32.74 -2.82 3.61
N GLY A 40 -33.48 -2.66 4.70
CA GLY A 40 -34.13 -3.76 5.41
C GLY A 40 -33.30 -4.33 6.57
N PRO A 41 -33.97 -5.06 7.50
CA PRO A 41 -33.36 -5.51 8.76
C PRO A 41 -32.31 -6.62 8.59
N GLN A 42 -32.30 -7.30 7.44
CA GLN A 42 -31.39 -8.40 7.13
C GLN A 42 -30.24 -7.99 6.19
N ALA A 43 -30.07 -6.70 5.93
CA ALA A 43 -28.95 -6.21 5.14
C ALA A 43 -27.72 -5.92 6.01
N TYR A 44 -26.53 -6.25 5.49
CA TYR A 44 -25.24 -6.10 6.17
C TYR A 44 -24.28 -5.26 5.34
N ARG A 45 -23.41 -4.53 6.02
CA ARG A 45 -22.37 -3.71 5.40
C ARG A 45 -21.06 -4.49 5.36
N PHE A 46 -20.42 -4.52 4.21
CA PHE A 46 -19.10 -5.10 3.99
C PHE A 46 -18.17 -4.02 3.47
N SER A 47 -16.85 -4.24 3.55
CA SER A 47 -15.92 -3.51 2.69
C SER A 47 -16.29 -3.72 1.22
N ALA A 48 -15.80 -2.87 0.32
CA ALA A 48 -16.03 -3.01 -1.12
C ALA A 48 -14.82 -3.58 -1.88
N PRO A 49 -14.20 -4.72 -1.48
CA PRO A 49 -13.27 -5.39 -2.38
C PRO A 49 -14.05 -5.77 -3.65
N MET A 50 -13.41 -5.60 -4.79
CA MET A 50 -14.03 -5.73 -6.10
C MET A 50 -14.64 -7.11 -6.30
N THR A 51 -14.03 -8.16 -5.75
CA THR A 51 -14.47 -9.54 -5.99
C THR A 51 -15.71 -9.91 -5.18
N LEU A 52 -15.91 -9.40 -3.96
CA LEU A 52 -17.13 -9.71 -3.16
C LEU A 52 -18.41 -9.35 -3.92
N SER A 53 -18.42 -8.25 -4.68
CA SER A 53 -19.57 -7.86 -5.51
C SER A 53 -19.87 -8.80 -6.68
N VAL A 54 -18.94 -9.69 -7.02
CA VAL A 54 -19.08 -10.69 -8.09
C VAL A 54 -19.34 -12.08 -7.49
N ILE A 55 -18.59 -12.48 -6.46
CA ILE A 55 -18.63 -13.85 -5.93
C ILE A 55 -19.82 -14.12 -5.02
N LEU A 56 -20.30 -13.10 -4.29
CA LEU A 56 -21.45 -13.26 -3.39
C LEU A 56 -22.77 -13.46 -4.15
N PRO A 57 -23.08 -12.69 -5.21
CA PRO A 57 -24.29 -12.92 -6.01
C PRO A 57 -24.38 -14.31 -6.62
N ARG A 58 -23.24 -14.87 -7.06
CA ARG A 58 -23.16 -16.25 -7.57
C ARG A 58 -23.48 -17.32 -6.50
N ARG A 59 -23.49 -16.93 -5.23
CA ARG A 59 -23.76 -17.78 -4.05
C ARG A 59 -25.09 -17.39 -3.37
N GLY A 60 -26.00 -16.76 -4.12
CA GLY A 60 -27.36 -16.44 -3.67
C GLY A 60 -27.50 -15.17 -2.81
N TRP A 61 -26.42 -14.40 -2.62
CA TRP A 61 -26.50 -13.13 -1.92
C TRP A 61 -27.06 -12.04 -2.84
N THR A 62 -27.83 -11.11 -2.30
CA THR A 62 -28.32 -9.97 -3.09
C THR A 62 -27.45 -8.75 -2.84
N LEU A 63 -26.79 -8.23 -3.88
CA LEU A 63 -26.09 -6.94 -3.81
C LEU A 63 -27.13 -5.80 -3.86
N LEU A 64 -27.22 -5.03 -2.78
CA LEU A 64 -28.19 -3.93 -2.66
C LEU A 64 -27.62 -2.60 -3.15
N LYS A 65 -26.37 -2.31 -2.78
CA LYS A 65 -25.63 -1.13 -3.27
C LYS A 65 -24.13 -1.33 -3.10
N LYS A 66 -23.36 -0.86 -4.09
CA LYS A 66 -21.91 -0.73 -4.03
C LYS A 66 -21.53 0.75 -4.04
N THR A 67 -20.58 1.11 -3.19
CA THR A 67 -19.93 2.43 -3.14
C THR A 67 -18.42 2.24 -3.26
N LYS A 68 -17.64 3.32 -3.22
CA LYS A 68 -16.17 3.25 -3.25
C LYS A 68 -15.59 2.41 -2.09
N ASN A 69 -16.16 2.51 -0.90
CA ASN A 69 -15.59 1.92 0.32
C ASN A 69 -16.42 0.75 0.88
N TYR A 70 -17.72 0.71 0.57
CA TYR A 70 -18.65 -0.25 1.16
C TYR A 70 -19.55 -0.90 0.11
N ALA A 71 -19.88 -2.16 0.35
CA ALA A 71 -20.94 -2.87 -0.34
C ALA A 71 -21.97 -3.37 0.68
N TYR A 72 -23.25 -3.23 0.34
CA TYR A 72 -24.35 -3.70 1.16
C TYR A 72 -24.93 -4.94 0.52
N PHE A 73 -25.00 -6.02 1.28
CA PHE A 73 -25.57 -7.28 0.81
C PHE A 73 -26.66 -7.77 1.74
N MET A 74 -27.62 -8.47 1.14
CA MET A 74 -28.56 -9.33 1.85
C MET A 74 -28.11 -10.78 1.71
N PRO A 75 -27.93 -11.52 2.82
CA PRO A 75 -27.62 -12.94 2.77
C PRO A 75 -28.82 -13.75 2.27
N PRO A 76 -28.59 -14.98 1.77
CA PRO A 76 -29.67 -15.93 1.48
C PRO A 76 -30.53 -16.20 2.74
N PRO A 77 -31.81 -16.59 2.57
CA PRO A 77 -32.66 -16.94 3.70
C PRO A 77 -32.01 -17.98 4.62
N GLY A 78 -32.02 -17.73 5.93
CA GLY A 78 -31.44 -18.62 6.94
C GLY A 78 -29.93 -18.47 7.18
N VAL A 79 -29.21 -17.69 6.38
CA VAL A 79 -27.77 -17.43 6.59
C VAL A 79 -27.57 -16.25 7.56
N MET A 80 -26.91 -16.51 8.70
CA MET A 80 -26.60 -15.50 9.72
C MET A 80 -25.09 -15.38 9.96
N PRO A 81 -24.59 -14.24 10.51
CA PRO A 81 -23.20 -14.11 10.91
C PRO A 81 -22.78 -15.16 11.97
N PRO A 82 -21.53 -15.64 11.98
CA PRO A 82 -20.42 -15.24 11.10
C PRO A 82 -20.60 -15.79 9.68
N PHE A 83 -20.39 -14.92 8.69
CA PHE A 83 -20.56 -15.30 7.28
C PHE A 83 -19.35 -16.04 6.74
N GLN A 84 -19.61 -17.13 6.02
CA GLN A 84 -18.59 -17.95 5.39
C GLN A 84 -19.06 -18.33 3.98
N ILE A 85 -18.12 -18.36 3.04
CA ILE A 85 -18.34 -18.92 1.71
C ILE A 85 -17.29 -19.96 1.39
N THR A 86 -17.65 -20.91 0.53
CA THR A 86 -16.69 -21.83 -0.08
C THR A 86 -16.11 -21.18 -1.33
N ILE A 87 -14.79 -21.19 -1.42
CA ILE A 87 -14.02 -20.75 -2.58
C ILE A 87 -13.15 -21.88 -3.09
N MET A 88 -12.90 -21.90 -4.40
CA MET A 88 -11.94 -22.82 -5.01
C MET A 88 -10.61 -22.09 -5.13
N VAL A 89 -9.54 -22.69 -4.60
CA VAL A 89 -8.18 -22.13 -4.70
C VAL A 89 -7.22 -23.16 -5.30
N PRO A 90 -6.24 -22.73 -6.11
CA PRO A 90 -5.20 -23.62 -6.59
C PRO A 90 -4.36 -24.17 -5.42
N SER A 91 -3.83 -25.36 -5.62
CA SER A 91 -2.83 -25.95 -4.73
C SER A 91 -1.49 -25.17 -4.78
N GLU A 92 -0.63 -25.39 -3.79
CA GLU A 92 0.73 -24.83 -3.77
C GLU A 92 1.52 -25.23 -5.01
N ASP A 93 1.45 -26.52 -5.38
CA ASP A 93 2.15 -27.07 -6.54
C ASP A 93 1.66 -26.44 -7.84
N GLU A 94 0.35 -26.24 -8.01
CA GLU A 94 -0.21 -25.55 -9.18
C GLU A 94 0.31 -24.10 -9.27
N CYS A 95 0.33 -23.37 -8.15
CA CYS A 95 0.84 -21.99 -8.11
C CYS A 95 2.33 -21.94 -8.48
N LEU A 96 3.15 -22.83 -7.90
CA LEU A 96 4.59 -22.90 -8.17
C LEU A 96 4.86 -23.28 -9.62
N ASN A 97 4.13 -24.26 -10.17
CA ASN A 97 4.28 -24.69 -11.56
C ASN A 97 3.86 -23.61 -12.55
N LEU A 98 2.81 -22.85 -12.24
CA LEU A 98 2.40 -21.70 -13.04
C LEU A 98 3.47 -20.59 -13.02
N ALA A 99 4.03 -20.26 -11.85
CA ALA A 99 5.07 -19.24 -11.72
C ALA A 99 6.35 -19.62 -12.51
N LYS A 100 6.77 -20.89 -12.45
CA LYS A 100 7.91 -21.41 -13.23
C LYS A 100 7.69 -21.27 -14.73
N ARG A 101 6.53 -21.74 -15.24
CA ARG A 101 6.20 -21.61 -16.67
C ARG A 101 6.10 -20.15 -17.11
N ALA A 102 5.56 -19.28 -16.26
CA ALA A 102 5.49 -17.85 -16.55
C ALA A 102 6.89 -17.21 -16.60
N TYR A 103 7.81 -17.66 -15.75
CA TYR A 103 9.22 -17.24 -15.75
C TYR A 103 9.93 -17.65 -17.04
N ASP A 104 9.75 -18.90 -17.48
CA ASP A 104 10.33 -19.40 -18.73
C ASP A 104 9.85 -18.62 -19.96
N ARG A 105 8.63 -18.06 -19.90
CA ARG A 105 8.07 -17.19 -20.96
C ARG A 105 8.70 -15.79 -20.98
N GLY A 106 9.19 -15.29 -19.86
CA GLY A 106 9.98 -14.05 -19.81
C GLY A 106 9.21 -12.73 -19.90
N PHE A 107 7.90 -12.71 -19.62
CA PHE A 107 7.11 -11.48 -19.64
C PHE A 107 5.96 -11.47 -18.63
N SER A 108 5.62 -10.27 -18.15
CA SER A 108 4.48 -10.03 -17.24
C SER A 108 3.14 -10.19 -17.95
N TRP A 109 2.14 -10.68 -17.21
CA TRP A 109 0.79 -10.88 -17.74
C TRP A 109 -0.27 -10.77 -16.65
N GLN A 110 -1.51 -10.51 -17.07
CA GLN A 110 -2.70 -10.54 -16.21
C GLN A 110 -3.77 -11.38 -16.89
N ALA A 111 -4.52 -12.16 -16.12
CA ALA A 111 -5.61 -12.99 -16.63
C ALA A 111 -6.54 -13.45 -15.51
N GLN A 112 -7.63 -14.11 -15.90
CA GLN A 112 -8.55 -14.74 -14.98
C GLN A 112 -8.22 -16.24 -14.85
N LEU A 113 -8.13 -16.73 -13.61
CA LEU A 113 -7.97 -18.13 -13.24
C LEU A 113 -9.08 -18.54 -12.29
N GLY A 114 -9.95 -19.45 -12.72
CA GLY A 114 -11.14 -19.75 -11.93
C GLY A 114 -12.05 -18.54 -11.82
N GLU A 115 -12.41 -18.22 -10.59
CA GLU A 115 -13.12 -16.98 -10.25
C GLU A 115 -12.18 -15.83 -9.85
N TRP A 116 -10.86 -16.00 -9.96
CA TRP A 116 -9.86 -15.07 -9.42
C TRP A 116 -9.07 -14.35 -10.50
N LEU A 117 -8.65 -13.13 -10.19
CA LEU A 117 -7.63 -12.44 -10.95
C LEU A 117 -6.27 -13.06 -10.64
N ALA A 118 -5.47 -13.24 -11.68
CA ALA A 118 -4.08 -13.65 -11.59
C ALA A 118 -3.19 -12.64 -12.30
N LEU A 119 -2.10 -12.24 -11.63
CA LEU A 119 -1.12 -11.29 -12.13
C LEU A 119 0.28 -11.89 -11.95
N TYR A 120 1.02 -11.98 -13.04
CA TYR A 120 2.44 -12.32 -13.02
C TYR A 120 3.27 -11.11 -13.39
N LEU A 121 4.24 -10.76 -12.54
CA LEU A 121 5.22 -9.72 -12.76
C LEU A 121 6.57 -10.38 -13.03
N HIS A 122 7.05 -10.21 -14.25
CA HIS A 122 8.38 -10.65 -14.66
C HIS A 122 9.34 -9.48 -14.56
N GLU A 123 10.22 -9.48 -13.56
CA GLU A 123 11.38 -8.59 -13.58
C GLU A 123 12.50 -9.21 -14.42
N ARG A 124 13.17 -8.35 -15.19
CA ARG A 124 14.39 -8.72 -15.90
C ARG A 124 15.59 -8.45 -14.98
N PRO A 125 16.72 -9.16 -15.17
CA PRO A 125 17.96 -8.82 -14.49
C PRO A 125 18.24 -7.33 -14.65
N GLN A 126 18.41 -6.60 -13.55
CA GLN A 126 18.82 -5.21 -13.65
C GLN A 126 20.34 -5.16 -13.61
N GLU A 127 20.91 -4.64 -14.69
CA GLU A 127 22.32 -4.28 -14.75
C GLU A 127 22.46 -2.84 -14.26
N SER A 128 23.22 -2.64 -13.18
CA SER A 128 23.65 -1.32 -12.74
C SER A 128 25.16 -1.25 -12.79
N ARG A 129 25.72 -0.14 -13.28
CA ARG A 129 27.16 0.05 -13.38
C ARG A 129 27.59 1.11 -12.38
N GLU A 130 28.37 0.69 -11.39
CA GLU A 130 29.09 1.59 -10.52
C GLU A 130 30.34 2.07 -11.25
N MET A 131 30.61 3.38 -11.22
CA MET A 131 31.80 3.97 -11.83
C MET A 131 32.48 4.86 -10.81
N TRP A 132 33.79 4.73 -10.68
CA TRP A 132 34.59 5.56 -9.77
C TRP A 132 35.91 5.93 -10.44
N ARG A 133 36.53 7.01 -9.97
CA ARG A 133 37.90 7.35 -10.36
C ARG A 133 38.84 6.70 -9.36
N ASN A 134 39.74 5.85 -9.84
CA ASN A 134 40.75 5.23 -9.00
C ASN A 134 41.65 6.33 -8.43
N PRO A 135 41.76 6.46 -7.09
CA PRO A 135 42.51 7.54 -6.45
C PRO A 135 44.03 7.40 -6.62
N THR A 136 44.53 6.21 -6.93
CA THR A 136 45.95 5.93 -7.14
C THR A 136 46.36 6.10 -8.60
N THR A 137 45.55 5.63 -9.54
CA THR A 137 45.89 5.66 -10.98
C THR A 137 45.26 6.83 -11.72
N GLY A 138 44.27 7.51 -11.11
CA GLY A 138 43.51 8.58 -11.73
C GLY A 138 42.57 8.14 -12.84
N GLN A 139 42.54 6.85 -13.20
CA GLN A 139 41.71 6.31 -14.28
C GLN A 139 40.27 6.09 -13.83
N MET A 140 39.34 6.13 -14.78
CA MET A 140 37.96 5.73 -14.54
C MET A 140 37.87 4.20 -14.52
N GLU A 141 37.37 3.65 -13.42
CA GLU A 141 37.06 2.24 -13.25
C GLU A 141 35.56 2.04 -13.15
N SER A 142 35.10 0.83 -13.43
CA SER A 142 33.69 0.49 -13.29
C SER A 142 33.49 -0.96 -12.85
N ARG A 143 32.38 -1.20 -12.14
CA ARG A 143 31.91 -2.52 -11.73
C ARG A 143 30.47 -2.68 -12.18
N LEU A 144 30.21 -3.80 -12.85
CA LEU A 144 28.85 -4.20 -13.20
C LEU A 144 28.24 -4.95 -12.01
N HIS A 145 27.10 -4.47 -11.54
CA HIS A 145 26.24 -5.14 -10.57
C HIS A 145 25.04 -5.68 -11.34
N VAL A 146 24.85 -7.00 -11.31
CA VAL A 146 23.69 -7.66 -11.91
C VAL A 146 22.80 -8.10 -10.76
N SER A 147 21.60 -7.54 -10.64
CA SER A 147 20.61 -8.05 -9.69
C SER A 147 19.87 -9.23 -10.30
N SER A 148 19.67 -10.26 -9.49
CA SER A 148 18.83 -11.39 -9.85
C SER A 148 17.39 -10.91 -10.10
N PRO A 149 16.75 -11.23 -11.24
CA PRO A 149 15.35 -10.93 -11.49
C PRO A 149 14.44 -11.43 -10.38
N GLN A 150 13.64 -10.53 -9.81
CA GLN A 150 12.61 -10.88 -8.82
C GLN A 150 11.27 -10.98 -9.52
N SER A 151 10.76 -12.18 -9.71
CA SER A 151 9.44 -12.38 -10.31
C SER A 151 8.40 -12.72 -9.26
N SER A 152 7.15 -12.30 -9.47
CA SER A 152 6.05 -12.66 -8.59
C SER A 152 4.80 -13.10 -9.34
N LEU A 153 4.07 -14.05 -8.78
CA LEU A 153 2.73 -14.45 -9.20
C LEU A 153 1.77 -14.20 -8.04
N HIS A 154 0.67 -13.51 -8.34
CA HIS A 154 -0.40 -13.19 -7.42
C HIS A 154 -1.69 -13.81 -7.95
N ILE A 155 -2.38 -14.62 -7.14
CA ILE A 155 -3.70 -15.18 -7.49
C ILE A 155 -4.66 -14.89 -6.33
N GLY A 156 -5.79 -14.23 -6.63
CA GLY A 156 -6.81 -13.90 -5.63
C GLY A 156 -7.10 -12.40 -5.55
N GLU A 157 -7.54 -11.95 -4.39
CA GLU A 157 -7.75 -10.53 -4.11
C GLU A 157 -7.23 -10.17 -2.71
N TRP A 158 -6.40 -9.13 -2.68
CA TRP A 158 -5.86 -8.57 -1.46
C TRP A 158 -6.97 -8.20 -0.45
N GLY A 159 -6.77 -8.61 0.81
CA GLY A 159 -7.76 -8.42 1.89
C GLY A 159 -8.93 -9.40 1.89
N VAL A 160 -9.01 -10.32 0.91
CA VAL A 160 -9.97 -11.44 0.88
C VAL A 160 -9.20 -12.75 1.04
N TRP A 161 -8.42 -13.12 0.04
CA TRP A 161 -7.44 -14.20 0.09
C TRP A 161 -6.45 -14.00 -1.07
N GLU A 162 -5.20 -14.40 -0.87
CA GLU A 162 -4.20 -14.30 -1.93
C GLU A 162 -3.15 -15.41 -1.79
N ALA A 163 -2.84 -16.05 -2.92
CA ALA A 163 -1.63 -16.85 -3.07
C ALA A 163 -0.55 -15.96 -3.72
N VAL A 164 0.57 -15.79 -3.03
CA VAL A 164 1.71 -15.02 -3.53
C VAL A 164 2.90 -15.97 -3.70
N VAL A 165 3.38 -16.11 -4.93
CA VAL A 165 4.61 -16.83 -5.23
C VAL A 165 5.66 -15.80 -5.61
N THR A 166 6.78 -15.79 -4.90
CA THR A 166 7.93 -14.94 -5.25
C THR A 166 9.11 -15.81 -5.63
N GLY A 167 9.91 -15.36 -6.58
CA GLY A 167 11.09 -16.09 -7.02
C GLY A 167 12.22 -15.16 -7.41
N VAL A 168 13.43 -15.63 -7.12
CA VAL A 168 14.68 -15.00 -7.52
C VAL A 168 15.38 -15.99 -8.43
N ASP A 169 15.75 -15.58 -9.64
CA ASP A 169 16.39 -16.46 -10.64
C ASP A 169 15.63 -17.77 -10.92
N GLY A 170 14.29 -17.69 -10.98
CA GLY A 170 13.43 -18.86 -11.24
C GLY A 170 13.29 -19.83 -10.05
N ALA A 171 13.97 -19.58 -8.93
CA ALA A 171 13.76 -20.32 -7.69
C ALA A 171 12.58 -19.72 -6.93
N PHE A 172 11.40 -20.34 -7.08
CA PHE A 172 10.15 -19.87 -6.49
C PHE A 172 9.89 -20.45 -5.09
N ARG A 173 9.32 -19.61 -4.22
CA ARG A 173 8.74 -20.00 -2.93
C ARG A 173 7.33 -19.43 -2.85
N ILE A 174 6.41 -20.21 -2.29
CA ILE A 174 5.05 -19.75 -2.03
C ILE A 174 4.96 -19.20 -0.61
N GLY A 175 4.33 -18.03 -0.48
CA GLY A 175 3.88 -17.49 0.79
C GLY A 175 2.38 -17.23 0.71
N TYR A 176 1.62 -17.79 1.64
CA TYR A 176 0.23 -17.35 1.81
C TYR A 176 0.21 -16.10 2.69
N GLN A 177 -0.15 -14.96 2.11
CA GLN A 177 -0.54 -13.80 2.92
C GLN A 177 -1.96 -14.05 3.43
N HIS A 178 -2.07 -14.80 4.53
CA HIS A 178 -3.33 -14.95 5.23
C HIS A 178 -3.70 -13.62 5.90
N HIS A 179 -4.48 -12.79 5.21
CA HIS A 179 -5.26 -11.74 5.87
C HIS A 179 -6.41 -12.41 6.66
N THR A 180 -6.06 -13.01 7.80
CA THR A 180 -6.90 -13.36 8.97
C THR A 180 -8.23 -14.11 8.79
N ASN A 181 -8.63 -14.58 7.60
CA ASN A 181 -9.98 -15.10 7.39
C ASN A 181 -10.11 -16.46 6.67
N ILE A 182 -9.02 -17.18 6.44
CA ILE A 182 -9.06 -18.54 5.90
C ILE A 182 -8.85 -19.51 7.05
N ALA A 183 -9.91 -20.20 7.48
CA ALA A 183 -9.80 -21.28 8.45
C ALA A 183 -9.66 -22.61 7.70
N ILE A 184 -8.67 -23.42 8.10
CA ILE A 184 -8.57 -24.84 7.72
C ILE A 184 -9.76 -25.55 8.38
N PRO A 185 -10.48 -26.47 7.70
CA PRO A 185 -11.57 -27.21 8.33
C PRO A 185 -11.07 -27.96 9.57
N PRO A 186 -11.80 -27.93 10.69
CA PRO A 186 -11.40 -28.69 11.87
C PRO A 186 -11.53 -30.20 11.58
N PRO A 187 -10.57 -31.04 12.01
CA PRO A 187 -10.81 -32.47 12.09
C PRO A 187 -11.93 -32.74 13.10
N THR A 188 -12.83 -33.64 12.71
CA THR A 188 -13.96 -34.14 13.51
C THR A 188 -13.48 -34.80 14.81
N SER A 189 -13.32 -34.03 15.88
CA SER A 189 -13.26 -34.56 17.26
C SER A 189 -13.54 -33.44 18.27
N PRO A 190 -14.32 -33.67 19.34
CA PRO A 190 -14.82 -32.63 20.23
C PRO A 190 -13.71 -32.05 21.13
N LEU A 191 -13.56 -30.72 21.14
CA LEU A 191 -12.58 -29.98 21.95
C LEU A 191 -13.18 -29.38 23.22
N GLN A 192 -12.41 -29.51 24.30
CA GLN A 192 -12.60 -29.00 25.66
C GLN A 192 -12.59 -27.45 25.77
N PRO A 193 -13.10 -26.87 26.87
CA PRO A 193 -13.23 -25.42 27.03
C PRO A 193 -11.88 -24.67 27.13
N PRO A 194 -11.85 -23.36 26.78
CA PRO A 194 -10.63 -22.61 26.52
C PRO A 194 -9.90 -22.16 27.79
N ARG A 195 -8.56 -22.17 27.70
CA ARG A 195 -7.61 -21.59 28.68
C ARG A 195 -7.46 -20.07 28.46
N PRO A 196 -7.14 -19.25 29.48
CA PRO A 196 -7.04 -17.79 29.33
C PRO A 196 -5.92 -17.38 28.36
N PRO A 197 -6.02 -16.20 27.71
CA PRO A 197 -5.02 -15.76 26.74
C PRO A 197 -3.75 -15.29 27.43
N GLU A 198 -2.61 -15.87 27.06
CA GLU A 198 -1.29 -15.32 27.35
C GLU A 198 -0.78 -14.52 26.14
N SER A 199 -0.33 -13.30 26.43
CA SER A 199 0.35 -12.31 25.57
C SER A 199 -0.49 -11.59 24.49
N LEU A 200 -0.62 -10.27 24.63
CA LEU A 200 -1.02 -9.35 23.56
C LEU A 200 0.14 -9.24 22.56
N SER A 201 0.06 -9.97 21.45
CA SER A 201 1.03 -9.83 20.36
C SER A 201 0.77 -8.54 19.57
N LEU A 202 1.62 -7.54 19.76
CA LEU A 202 1.66 -6.30 18.96
C LEU A 202 2.39 -6.59 17.63
N LEU A 203 1.65 -7.03 16.62
CA LEU A 203 2.21 -7.33 15.30
C LEU A 203 2.17 -6.09 14.39
N GLU A 204 3.35 -5.67 13.91
CA GLU A 204 3.57 -4.62 12.92
C GLU A 204 4.08 -5.22 11.59
N GLY A 205 4.14 -4.43 10.50
CA GLY A 205 4.76 -4.87 9.23
C GLY A 205 3.81 -5.30 8.10
N ALA A 206 2.51 -5.06 8.21
CA ALA A 206 1.58 -5.27 7.09
C ALA A 206 1.88 -4.32 5.92
N VAL A 207 2.03 -4.86 4.72
CA VAL A 207 2.30 -4.08 3.50
C VAL A 207 1.07 -3.26 3.12
N ARG A 208 1.25 -1.94 2.93
CA ARG A 208 0.21 -0.99 2.52
C ARG A 208 0.63 -0.30 1.22
N THR A 209 -0.10 -0.54 0.15
CA THR A 209 0.14 0.13 -1.14
C THR A 209 -0.61 1.47 -1.19
N VAL A 210 0.08 2.54 -1.60
CA VAL A 210 -0.47 3.90 -1.73
C VAL A 210 -0.17 4.40 -3.14
N GLU A 211 -1.21 4.76 -3.90
CA GLU A 211 -1.05 5.48 -5.17
C GLU A 211 -0.76 6.95 -4.88
N LEU A 212 0.42 7.42 -5.28
CA LEU A 212 0.90 8.78 -5.00
C LEU A 212 0.97 9.60 -6.28
N THR A 213 0.13 10.62 -6.40
CA THR A 213 0.31 11.67 -7.41
C THR A 213 1.41 12.61 -6.95
N ARG A 214 2.53 12.66 -7.68
CA ARG A 214 3.66 13.56 -7.40
C ARG A 214 3.63 14.75 -8.36
N TYR A 215 3.54 15.95 -7.81
CA TYR A 215 3.71 17.19 -8.57
C TYR A 215 5.20 17.52 -8.70
N GLU A 216 5.61 17.96 -9.90
CA GLU A 216 6.97 18.47 -10.13
C GLU A 216 7.23 19.70 -9.26
N ARG A 217 8.44 19.84 -8.73
CA ARG A 217 8.86 20.98 -7.92
C ARG A 217 10.04 21.66 -8.58
N ASN A 218 9.98 22.98 -8.70
CA ASN A 218 11.07 23.75 -9.28
C ASN A 218 12.22 23.92 -8.27
N PRO A 219 13.41 23.31 -8.49
CA PRO A 219 14.54 23.42 -7.54
C PRO A 219 15.10 24.84 -7.46
N THR A 220 14.88 25.68 -8.46
CA THR A 220 15.26 27.09 -8.44
C THR A 220 14.38 27.88 -7.48
N ALA A 221 13.08 27.61 -7.42
CA ALA A 221 12.18 28.26 -6.46
C ALA A 221 12.58 27.95 -5.00
N ARG A 222 12.97 26.69 -4.72
CA ARG A 222 13.54 26.32 -3.43
C ARG A 222 14.80 27.12 -3.10
N ARG A 223 15.77 27.18 -4.02
CA ARG A 223 17.04 27.90 -3.80
C ARG A 223 16.81 29.38 -3.56
N LEU A 224 15.91 30.01 -4.30
CA LEU A 224 15.56 31.42 -4.13
C LEU A 224 14.89 31.69 -2.78
N CYS A 225 14.00 30.80 -2.33
CA CYS A 225 13.37 30.88 -1.00
C CYS A 225 14.43 30.84 0.12
N ILE A 226 15.34 29.86 0.07
CA ILE A 226 16.41 29.72 1.08
C ILE A 226 17.40 30.89 1.00
N ALA A 227 17.75 31.36 -0.19
CA ALA A 227 18.62 32.53 -0.36
C ALA A 227 18.02 33.80 0.26
N HIS A 228 16.68 33.93 0.23
CA HIS A 228 15.99 35.08 0.81
C HIS A 228 15.84 34.97 2.35
N TYR A 229 15.33 33.85 2.85
CA TYR A 229 14.99 33.67 4.26
C TYR A 229 16.13 33.10 5.12
N GLY A 230 17.16 32.56 4.48
CA GLY A 230 18.23 31.80 5.12
C GLY A 230 17.77 30.44 5.66
N PRO A 231 18.68 29.69 6.30
CA PRO A 231 18.39 28.37 6.87
C PRO A 231 17.67 28.47 8.24
N THR A 232 16.72 29.41 8.37
CA THR A 232 15.99 29.70 9.61
C THR A 232 14.51 29.35 9.48
N CYS A 233 14.01 28.53 10.41
CA CYS A 233 12.60 28.19 10.50
C CYS A 233 11.75 29.43 10.83
N GLN A 234 10.78 29.75 9.97
CA GLN A 234 9.92 30.92 10.14
C GLN A 234 8.88 30.75 11.26
N ALA A 235 8.60 29.52 11.69
CA ALA A 235 7.71 29.24 12.82
C ALA A 235 8.42 29.35 14.18
N CYS A 236 9.47 28.54 14.41
CA CYS A 236 10.11 28.42 15.72
C CYS A 236 11.43 29.20 15.88
N GLY A 237 11.96 29.76 14.79
CA GLY A 237 13.23 30.50 14.79
C GLY A 237 14.48 29.63 14.81
N LEU A 238 14.36 28.30 14.73
CA LEU A 238 15.51 27.41 14.67
C LEU A 238 16.33 27.67 13.38
N ASN A 239 17.58 28.07 13.55
CA ASN A 239 18.55 28.20 12.46
C ASN A 239 19.46 26.96 12.39
N TYR A 240 19.51 26.33 11.22
CA TYR A 240 20.24 25.08 11.01
C TYR A 240 21.75 25.28 10.96
N GLU A 241 22.22 26.36 10.34
CA GLU A 241 23.63 26.70 10.27
C GLU A 241 24.19 27.01 11.65
N ILE A 242 23.47 27.79 12.46
CA ILE A 242 23.88 28.13 13.83
C ILE A 242 23.89 26.88 14.72
N LYS A 243 22.87 26.02 14.62
CA LYS A 243 22.74 24.86 15.51
C LYS A 243 23.66 23.70 15.13
N TYR A 244 23.82 23.44 13.84
CA TYR A 244 24.47 22.23 13.33
C TYR A 244 25.71 22.53 12.46
N GLY A 245 26.02 23.80 12.22
CA GLY A 245 27.15 24.22 11.40
C GLY A 245 26.90 24.12 9.89
N PRO A 246 27.96 24.31 9.08
CA PRO A 246 27.88 24.36 7.62
C PRO A 246 27.24 23.13 6.96
N ILE A 247 27.34 21.97 7.61
CA ILE A 247 26.77 20.70 7.12
C ILE A 247 25.24 20.73 7.00
N ALA A 248 24.58 21.69 7.64
CA ALA A 248 23.11 21.75 7.72
C ALA A 248 22.49 22.94 6.97
N VAL A 249 23.29 23.78 6.32
CA VAL A 249 22.85 24.99 5.60
C VAL A 249 21.75 24.68 4.58
N ASP A 250 21.87 23.55 3.88
CA ASP A 250 20.91 23.14 2.85
C ASP A 250 19.84 22.13 3.32
N LEU A 251 19.79 21.80 4.61
CA LEU A 251 18.89 20.75 5.13
C LEU A 251 17.51 21.28 5.58
N ILE A 252 17.29 22.59 5.58
CA ILE A 252 15.98 23.15 5.93
C ILE A 252 14.91 22.76 4.89
N HIS A 253 13.70 22.47 5.36
CA HIS A 253 12.57 22.12 4.50
C HIS A 253 11.87 23.39 4.00
N VAL A 254 11.41 23.39 2.76
CA VAL A 254 10.61 24.48 2.18
C VAL A 254 9.17 24.01 1.99
N HIS A 255 8.26 24.68 2.69
CA HIS A 255 6.82 24.40 2.71
C HIS A 255 6.08 25.32 1.74
N HIS A 256 5.07 24.81 1.04
CA HIS A 256 4.17 25.63 0.23
C HIS A 256 2.99 26.08 1.09
N LEU A 257 2.77 27.39 1.22
CA LEU A 257 1.65 27.93 2.00
C LEU A 257 0.29 27.52 1.42
N THR A 258 0.20 27.48 0.09
CA THR A 258 -0.94 26.87 -0.61
C THR A 258 -0.54 25.48 -1.09
N PRO A 259 -1.18 24.40 -0.62
CA PRO A 259 -0.83 23.06 -1.04
C PRO A 259 -1.01 22.87 -2.56
N LEU A 260 0.02 22.39 -3.25
CA LEU A 260 -0.03 22.03 -4.67
C LEU A 260 -1.23 21.14 -5.03
N ALA A 261 -1.58 20.20 -4.15
CA ALA A 261 -2.72 19.31 -4.34
C ALA A 261 -4.08 20.04 -4.34
N ALA A 262 -4.18 21.22 -3.74
CA ALA A 262 -5.38 22.06 -3.77
C ALA A 262 -5.45 22.93 -5.05
N ILE A 263 -4.31 23.17 -5.71
CA ILE A 263 -4.23 23.94 -6.96
C ILE A 263 -4.63 23.06 -8.16
N GLY A 264 -4.17 21.79 -8.18
CA GLY A 264 -4.63 20.80 -9.17
C GLY A 264 -4.13 20.99 -10.61
N GLU A 265 -3.41 22.07 -10.89
CA GLU A 265 -2.81 22.41 -12.18
C GLU A 265 -1.41 23.04 -12.02
N SER A 266 -0.69 23.21 -13.13
CA SER A 266 0.61 23.91 -13.13
C SER A 266 0.40 25.39 -12.81
N TYR A 267 1.13 25.93 -11.84
CA TYR A 267 1.10 27.37 -11.52
C TYR A 267 2.51 27.95 -11.38
N GLN A 268 2.63 29.26 -11.57
CA GLN A 268 3.88 29.97 -11.38
C GLN A 268 4.10 30.23 -9.89
N VAL A 269 5.06 29.52 -9.29
CA VAL A 269 5.41 29.67 -7.88
C VAL A 269 6.24 30.93 -7.64
N ASP A 270 5.83 31.73 -6.67
CA ASP A 270 6.61 32.83 -6.11
C ASP A 270 7.47 32.31 -4.93
N PRO A 271 8.81 32.32 -5.04
CA PRO A 271 9.71 31.80 -4.00
C PRO A 271 9.63 32.50 -2.64
N ILE A 272 9.05 33.69 -2.58
CA ILE A 272 8.93 34.51 -1.37
C ILE A 272 7.49 34.44 -0.85
N ARG A 273 6.50 34.57 -1.72
CA ARG A 273 5.08 34.65 -1.30
C ARG A 273 4.43 33.29 -1.06
N ASP A 274 4.86 32.26 -1.79
CA ASP A 274 4.20 30.95 -1.74
C ASP A 274 4.97 29.93 -0.91
N LEU A 275 6.24 30.20 -0.62
CA LEU A 275 7.17 29.28 0.01
C LEU A 275 7.70 29.82 1.33
N VAL A 276 7.84 28.94 2.31
CA VAL A 276 8.36 29.30 3.64
C VAL A 276 9.31 28.22 4.17
N PRO A 277 10.51 28.57 4.68
CA PRO A 277 11.37 27.60 5.33
C PRO A 277 10.85 27.20 6.72
N LEU A 278 10.79 25.88 6.96
CA LEU A 278 10.42 25.29 8.24
C LEU A 278 11.45 24.23 8.63
N CYS A 279 11.73 24.09 9.93
CA CYS A 279 12.50 22.95 10.42
C CYS A 279 11.70 21.65 10.24
N ALA A 280 12.39 20.51 10.25
CA ALA A 280 11.77 19.20 10.06
C ALA A 280 10.59 18.96 11.02
N THR A 281 10.70 19.40 12.28
CA THR A 281 9.63 19.28 13.28
C THR A 281 8.44 20.19 12.99
N CYS A 282 8.65 21.49 12.74
CA CYS A 282 7.56 22.41 12.40
C CYS A 282 6.89 22.01 11.08
N HIS A 283 7.67 21.56 10.10
CA HIS A 283 7.15 21.03 8.84
C HIS A 283 6.32 19.76 9.03
N HIS A 284 6.63 18.92 10.03
CA HIS A 284 5.77 17.79 10.35
C HIS A 284 4.46 18.25 11.01
N VAL A 285 4.55 19.14 12.00
CA VAL A 285 3.39 19.64 12.77
C VAL A 285 2.42 20.44 11.88
N VAL A 286 2.93 21.21 10.92
CA VAL A 286 2.07 21.99 10.01
C VAL A 286 1.07 21.11 9.25
N HIS A 287 1.45 19.86 8.95
CA HIS A 287 0.63 18.88 8.25
C HIS A 287 -0.22 17.99 9.17
N ALA A 288 -0.27 18.25 10.48
CA ALA A 288 -1.11 17.51 11.41
C ALA A 288 -2.63 17.74 11.19
N LYS A 289 -3.02 18.80 10.48
CA LYS A 289 -4.40 19.04 10.01
C LYS A 289 -4.44 19.30 8.50
N THR A 290 -5.63 19.18 7.92
CA THR A 290 -5.91 19.58 6.53
C THR A 290 -7.10 20.55 6.54
N PRO A 291 -6.96 21.77 5.98
CA PRO A 291 -5.76 22.38 5.38
C PRO A 291 -4.64 22.60 6.41
N PRO A 292 -3.35 22.61 6.00
CA PRO A 292 -2.21 22.77 6.91
C PRO A 292 -2.33 24.01 7.80
N TYR A 293 -1.67 23.99 8.96
CA TYR A 293 -1.53 25.19 9.77
C TYR A 293 -0.74 26.29 9.04
N THR A 294 -0.96 27.56 9.38
CA THR A 294 -0.06 28.62 8.93
C THR A 294 1.18 28.70 9.83
N PRO A 295 2.32 29.24 9.36
CA PRO A 295 3.47 29.51 10.21
C PRO A 295 3.14 30.38 11.44
N GLU A 296 2.21 31.32 11.30
CA GLU A 296 1.73 32.20 12.36
C GLU A 296 0.92 31.40 13.40
N GLU A 297 0.01 30.52 12.97
CA GLU A 297 -0.71 29.63 13.88
C GLU A 297 0.27 28.75 14.69
N LEU A 298 1.28 28.18 14.02
CA LEU A 298 2.33 27.41 14.70
C LEU A 298 3.09 28.26 15.70
N ARG A 299 3.43 29.50 15.33
CA ARG A 299 4.16 30.42 16.20
C ARG A 299 3.37 30.74 17.46
N VAL A 300 2.06 30.98 17.34
CA VAL A 300 1.16 31.19 18.48
C VAL A 300 1.15 29.95 19.39
N CYS A 301 0.99 28.75 18.84
CA CYS A 301 1.02 27.51 19.63
C CYS A 301 2.36 27.30 20.35
N ILE A 302 3.49 27.60 19.69
CA ILE A 302 4.83 27.48 20.28
C ILE A 302 5.01 28.48 21.43
N LEU A 303 4.51 29.71 21.27
CA LEU A 303 4.59 30.73 22.31
C LEU A 303 3.68 30.41 23.49
N ALA A 304 2.47 29.94 23.25
CA ALA A 304 1.55 29.48 24.29
C ALA A 304 2.13 28.29 25.07
N ALA A 305 2.78 27.34 24.40
CA ALA A 305 3.43 26.20 25.07
C ALA A 305 4.67 26.59 25.89
N LYS A 306 5.34 27.71 25.55
CA LYS A 306 6.45 28.27 26.34
C LYS A 306 5.94 29.08 27.55
N TYR A 307 4.70 29.55 27.51
CA TYR A 307 4.04 30.26 28.59
C TYR A 307 3.01 29.35 29.25
N ASP A 308 3.50 28.39 30.03
CA ASP A 308 2.68 27.61 30.96
C ASP A 308 2.93 28.14 32.38
N PRO A 309 2.01 28.91 32.97
CA PRO A 309 2.18 29.43 34.33
C PRO A 309 2.19 28.31 35.39
N GLU A 310 1.67 27.11 35.12
CA GLU A 310 1.68 26.00 36.08
C GLU A 310 3.01 25.23 36.11
N LYS A 311 3.89 25.43 35.11
CA LYS A 311 5.21 24.76 35.03
C LYS A 311 6.41 25.63 35.38
N ASN A 312 6.24 26.95 35.47
CA ASN A 312 7.36 27.88 35.74
C ASN A 312 7.48 28.29 37.22
N ASP A 313 6.59 27.84 38.10
CA ASP A 313 6.64 28.08 39.56
C ASP A 313 7.03 26.82 40.38
N ALA A 314 7.70 25.84 39.78
CA ALA A 314 8.25 24.65 40.45
C ALA A 314 9.78 24.66 40.52
#